data_AF-A0A240ERH2-F1
#
_entry.id   AF-A0A240ERH2-F1
#
_cell.length_a   1.000
_cell.length_b   1.000
_cell.length_c   1.000
_cell.angle_alpha   90.00
_cell.angle_beta   90.00
_cell.angle_gamma   90.00
#
_symmetry.space_group_name_H-M   'P 1'
#
loop_
_entity.id
_entity.type
_entity.pdbx_description
1 polymer ?
#
loop_
_entity_poly.entity_id
_entity_poly.type
_entity_poly.pdbx_seq_one_letter_code
_entity_poly.pdbx_strand_id
1 'polypeptide(L)' 'MGSRKIAVLIDSENTPHSKLSSIIEELSRYGQIIVKCAYGDFSTEQLKNWKQPLNELAIQDKQ' A
#
# COMPACT_ATOMS: atom_id res chain seq x y z
N MET A 1 -8.48 -18.74 -18.08
CA MET A 1 -8.24 -18.74 -16.62
C MET A 1 -8.11 -17.30 -16.18
N GLY A 2 -8.97 -16.82 -15.27
CA GLY A 2 -8.94 -15.41 -14.83
C GLY A 2 -7.71 -15.12 -13.98
N SER A 3 -7.13 -13.92 -14.13
CA SER A 3 -6.09 -13.42 -13.23
C SER A 3 -6.61 -13.44 -11.78
N ARG A 4 -5.83 -14.00 -10.86
CA ARG A 4 -6.19 -13.97 -9.42
C ARG A 4 -6.33 -12.51 -8.99
N LYS A 5 -7.41 -12.19 -8.28
CA LYS A 5 -7.63 -10.86 -7.72
C LYS A 5 -7.00 -10.79 -6.34
N ILE A 6 -6.21 -9.76 -6.08
CA ILE A 6 -5.46 -9.57 -4.84
C ILE A 6 -5.94 -8.28 -4.16
N ALA A 7 -6.23 -8.36 -2.87
CA ALA A 7 -6.45 -7.21 -2.02
C ALA A 7 -5.23 -7.04 -1.10
N VAL A 8 -4.74 -5.81 -0.98
CA VAL A 8 -3.59 -5.46 -0.16
C VAL A 8 -4.02 -4.43 0.87
N LEU A 9 -3.90 -4.79 2.15
CA LEU A 9 -4.18 -3.93 3.29
C LEU A 9 -2.90 -3.84 4.11
N ILE A 10 -2.39 -2.62 4.28
CA ILE A 10 -1.09 -2.34 4.87
C ILE A 10 -1.30 -1.63 6.19
N ASP A 11 -0.65 -2.10 7.25
CA ASP A 11 -0.57 -1.40 8.52
C ASP A 11 0.64 -0.44 8.47
N SER A 12 0.37 0.86 8.43
CA SER A 12 1.37 1.90 8.19
C SER A 12 2.21 2.22 9.44
N GLU A 13 1.70 1.89 10.62
CA GLU A 13 2.41 2.07 11.89
C GLU A 13 3.47 0.98 12.07
N ASN A 14 3.19 -0.23 11.58
CA ASN A 14 4.06 -1.41 11.74
C ASN A 14 4.87 -1.77 10.48
N THR A 15 4.72 -1.01 9.41
CA THR A 15 5.44 -1.22 8.14
C THR A 15 6.28 0.01 7.82
N PRO A 16 7.47 -0.13 7.21
CA PRO A 16 8.18 1.02 6.66
C PRO A 16 7.69 1.37 5.25
N HIS A 17 7.45 2.66 4.99
CA HIS A 17 7.01 3.18 3.67
C HIS A 17 7.95 2.78 2.50
N SER A 18 9.24 2.57 2.78
CA SER A 18 10.23 2.16 1.77
C SER A 18 9.95 0.79 1.13
N LYS A 19 9.14 -0.06 1.77
CA LYS A 19 8.79 -1.39 1.24
C LYS A 19 7.60 -1.38 0.28
N LEU A 20 6.84 -0.28 0.19
CA LEU A 20 5.59 -0.25 -0.56
C LEU A 20 5.77 -0.63 -2.03
N SER A 21 6.78 -0.08 -2.70
CA SER A 21 7.08 -0.38 -4.10
C SER A 21 7.36 -1.87 -4.32
N SER A 22 8.25 -2.45 -3.50
CA SER A 22 8.59 -3.88 -3.59
C SER A 22 7.41 -4.80 -3.32
N ILE A 23 6.53 -4.44 -2.36
CA ILE A 23 5.31 -5.21 -2.06
C ILE A 23 4.37 -5.22 -3.28
N ILE A 24 4.12 -4.05 -3.87
CA ILE A 24 3.22 -3.93 -5.03
C ILE A 24 3.80 -4.66 -6.25
N GLU A 25 5.10 -4.53 -6.50
CA GLU A 25 5.77 -5.21 -7.61
C GLU A 25 5.68 -6.73 -7.46
N GLU A 26 5.98 -7.26 -6.28
CA GLU A 26 5.95 -8.70 -6.02
C GLU A 26 4.53 -9.26 -6.15
N LEU A 27 3.53 -8.59 -5.56
CA LEU A 27 2.14 -9.04 -5.62
C LEU A 27 1.57 -9.03 -7.05
N SER A 28 2.02 -8.08 -7.88
CA SER A 28 1.61 -7.99 -9.29
C SER A 28 2.04 -9.20 -10.12
N ARG A 29 3.05 -9.97 -9.66
CA ARG A 29 3.49 -11.22 -10.31
C ARG A 29 2.52 -12.38 -10.06
N TYR A 30 1.72 -12.34 -9.00
CA TYR A 30 0.80 -13.43 -8.61
C TYR A 30 -0.64 -13.22 -9.08
N GLY A 31 -1.00 -11.98 -9.43
CA GLY A 31 -2.37 -11.62 -9.80
C GLY A 31 -2.58 -10.11 -9.97
N GLN A 32 -3.81 -9.74 -10.34
CA GLN A 32 -4.22 -8.36 -10.44
C GLN A 32 -4.57 -7.81 -9.06
N ILE A 33 -3.85 -6.78 -8.63
CA ILE A 33 -4.19 -6.05 -7.41
C ILE A 33 -5.42 -5.17 -7.69
N ILE A 34 -6.50 -5.43 -6.97
CA ILE A 34 -7.79 -4.73 -7.12
C ILE A 34 -8.08 -3.76 -5.97
N VAL A 35 -7.43 -3.96 -4.83
CA VAL A 35 -7.56 -3.10 -3.63
C VAL A 35 -6.17 -2.84 -3.08
N LYS A 36 -5.90 -1.56 -2.81
CA LYS A 36 -4.66 -1.05 -2.24
C LYS A 36 -5.02 -0.06 -1.14
N CYS A 37 -4.91 -0.48 0.11
CA CYS A 37 -5.22 0.37 1.27
C CYS A 37 -4.06 0.35 2.25
N ALA A 38 -3.78 1.49 2.86
CA ALA A 38 -2.87 1.64 3.98
C ALA A 38 -3.63 2.27 5.14
N TYR A 39 -3.55 1.65 6.32
CA TYR A 39 -4.23 2.05 7.54
C TYR A 39 -3.26 2.75 8.47
N GLY A 40 -3.65 3.88 9.03
CA GLY A 40 -2.84 4.64 9.98
C GLY A 40 -3.26 6.10 10.09
N ASP A 41 -2.69 6.81 11.07
CA ASP A 41 -2.94 8.23 11.24
C ASP A 41 -1.93 9.07 10.44
N PHE A 42 -2.25 9.32 9.16
CA PHE A 42 -1.42 10.10 8.24
C PHE A 42 -1.39 11.61 8.54
N SER A 43 -2.05 12.05 9.62
CA SER A 43 -1.90 13.41 10.14
C SER A 43 -0.66 13.55 11.04
N THR A 44 -0.08 12.44 11.52
CA THR A 44 1.07 12.44 12.42
C THR A 44 2.40 12.69 11.68
N GLU A 45 3.36 13.28 12.40
CA GLU A 45 4.73 13.46 11.90
C GLU A 45 5.44 12.13 11.60
N GLN A 46 5.05 11.04 12.29
CA GLN A 46 5.61 9.71 12.10
C GLN A 46 5.28 9.16 10.70
N LEU A 47 4.05 9.37 10.22
CA LEU A 47 3.60 8.90 8.91
C LEU A 47 3.70 9.95 7.79
N LYS A 48 4.31 11.11 8.01
CA LYS A 48 4.40 12.17 6.98
C LYS A 48 5.04 11.69 5.67
N ASN A 49 6.03 10.78 5.76
CA ASN A 49 6.75 10.23 4.62
C ASN A 49 5.94 9.20 3.82
N TRP A 50 4.73 8.85 4.26
CA TRP A 50 3.84 7.96 3.54
C TRP A 50 3.03 8.67 2.44
N LYS A 51 2.77 9.97 2.56
CA LYS A 51 1.87 10.68 1.63
C LYS A 51 2.34 10.61 0.18
N GLN A 52 3.64 10.81 -0.05
CA GLN A 52 4.23 10.72 -1.38
C GLN A 52 4.09 9.31 -2.00
N PRO A 53 4.60 8.23 -1.39
CA PRO A 53 4.52 6.90 -1.99
C PRO A 53 3.08 6.36 -2.08
N LEU A 54 2.18 6.74 -1.16
CA LEU A 54 0.75 6.39 -1.28
C LEU A 54 0.14 6.99 -2.56
N ASN A 55 0.45 8.26 -2.86
CA ASN A 55 -0.02 8.93 -4.07
C ASN A 55 0.57 8.28 -5.33
N GLU A 56 1.89 8.11 -5.37
CA GLU A 56 2.60 7.50 -6.50
C GLU A 56 2.11 6.09 -6.84
N LEU A 57 1.81 5.29 -5.81
CA LEU A 57 1.34 3.90 -5.96
C LEU A 57 -0.19 3.77 -6.03
N ALA A 58 -0.93 4.88 -5.96
CA ALA A 58 -2.39 4.93 -5.86
C ALA A 58 -2.93 3.98 -4.78
N ILE A 59 -2.35 4.06 -3.58
CA ILE A 59 -2.78 3.34 -2.38
C ILE A 59 -3.69 4.30 -1.60
N GLN A 60 -4.89 3.84 -1.25
CA GLN A 60 -5.83 4.61 -0.44
C GLN A 60 -5.34 4.70 0.99
N ASP A 61 -5.27 5.90 1.52
CA ASP A 61 -5.18 6.14 2.95
C ASP A 61 -6.53 5.82 3.63
N LYS A 62 -6.47 5.08 4.73
CA LYS A 62 -7.59 4.75 5.59
C LYS A 62 -7.19 5.09 7.03
N GLN A 63 -8.09 5.74 7.74
CA GLN A 63 -7.94 6.08 9.15
C GLN A 63 -8.84 5.16 9.99
#